data_AF-A0AAU7DL31-F1
#
_entry.id   AF-A0AAU7DL31-F1
#
_cell.length_a   1.000
_cell.length_b   1.000
_cell.length_c   1.000
_cell.angle_alpha   90.00
_cell.angle_beta   90.00
_cell.angle_gamma   90.00
#
_symmetry.space_group_name_H-M   'P 1'
#
loop_
_entity.id
_entity.type
_entity.pdbx_description
1 polymer ?
#
loop_
_entity_poly.entity_id
_entity_poly.type
_entity_poly.pdbx_seq_one_letter_code
_entity_poly.pdbx_strand_id
1 'polypeptide(L)'
;MVEKRIAIIGAGPGGLAAAMLLARRGFQVHVFEKAPVIGGRNAEVVLGDYRFDLGPTFLMMKFLLDELFEETGRSSNSYLDFRLLDPMYQLNFCDKTMLARSRPDDMKAEIEKAFPGEGRNLDKFLSAESKRFEKLYPCLQKPYGTLASLLSSTLLAAVPHISAGRSLHDVLSKYFNAEELRLAFTFQSKYLGMSPWDCPGLFTMIPYTEHAHGVYHVQGGLCRISEAFAKVAREEGALIHTSAPVKRVIVKGRKACGVELESGEKFDCDDVVINADFGYAMSHLFDEGVIRRYNPQAMKKKRFSCSTFMMYLGVDRTFDTQHHSIVFAEDYKKNLEDISLRKVTSNDISVYIRNSAVTDPTSAPAGHSALYILVPVPNNSSGIRWSEEKHAYRARVLQILQQRTEFRDLEKHIRTELIITPEDWESGKSVFMGATFNMGHGWNQMLYMRPHNEFEEVGNTYLVGGGTHPGSGLPTIFESARISSNLICQKYDVDYPRPKPFKEMKIA
;
A
#
# COMPACT_ATOMS: atom_id res chain seq x y z
N MET A 1 -15.59 -30.22 -11.87
CA MET A 1 -15.15 -29.11 -11.00
C MET A 1 -13.84 -29.53 -10.35
N VAL A 2 -12.87 -28.63 -10.28
CA VAL A 2 -11.57 -28.91 -9.69
C VAL A 2 -11.73 -28.88 -8.17
N GLU A 3 -11.87 -30.04 -7.51
CA GLU A 3 -11.94 -30.15 -6.04
C GLU A 3 -10.55 -29.95 -5.42
N LYS A 4 -9.98 -28.76 -5.60
CA LYS A 4 -8.70 -28.37 -5.00
C LYS A 4 -8.93 -27.40 -3.86
N ARG A 5 -8.32 -27.72 -2.72
CA ARG A 5 -8.42 -26.93 -1.48
C ARG A 5 -7.23 -25.99 -1.39
N ILE A 6 -7.52 -24.72 -1.14
CA ILE A 6 -6.52 -23.66 -1.02
C ILE A 6 -6.65 -23.02 0.37
N ALA A 7 -5.57 -23.05 1.14
CA ALA A 7 -5.47 -22.31 2.39
C ALA A 7 -4.80 -20.96 2.16
N ILE A 8 -5.43 -19.87 2.59
CA ILE A 8 -4.88 -18.51 2.49
C ILE A 8 -4.54 -18.03 3.91
N ILE A 9 -3.28 -17.67 4.14
CA ILE A 9 -2.80 -17.18 5.43
C ILE A 9 -2.84 -15.65 5.43
N GLY A 10 -3.79 -15.08 6.16
CA GLY A 10 -4.00 -13.64 6.36
C GLY A 10 -5.11 -13.06 5.48
N ALA A 11 -6.07 -12.39 6.11
CA ALA A 11 -7.21 -11.71 5.46
C ALA A 11 -6.94 -10.22 5.19
N GLY A 12 -5.72 -9.85 4.83
CA GLY A 12 -5.43 -8.54 4.23
C GLY A 12 -5.93 -8.42 2.77
N PRO A 13 -5.79 -7.24 2.15
CA PRO A 13 -6.34 -6.97 0.82
C PRO A 13 -5.88 -7.97 -0.27
N GLY A 14 -4.61 -8.39 -0.25
CA GLY A 14 -4.10 -9.37 -1.22
C GLY A 14 -4.72 -10.76 -1.04
N GLY A 15 -4.80 -11.25 0.20
CA GLY A 15 -5.40 -12.54 0.54
C GLY A 15 -6.90 -12.58 0.25
N LEU A 16 -7.62 -11.49 0.54
CA LEU A 16 -9.05 -11.40 0.24
C LEU A 16 -9.34 -11.26 -1.26
N ALA A 17 -8.53 -10.51 -2.00
CA ALA A 17 -8.62 -10.47 -3.46
C ALA A 17 -8.33 -11.84 -4.08
N ALA A 18 -7.31 -12.56 -3.60
CA ALA A 18 -7.01 -13.92 -4.05
C ALA A 18 -8.15 -14.88 -3.69
N ALA A 19 -8.73 -14.78 -2.48
CA ALA A 19 -9.86 -15.59 -2.06
C ALA A 19 -11.07 -15.38 -2.98
N MET A 20 -11.38 -14.13 -3.29
CA MET A 20 -12.44 -13.74 -4.20
C MET A 20 -12.26 -14.35 -5.59
N LEU A 21 -11.07 -14.21 -6.19
CA LEU A 21 -10.78 -14.75 -7.52
C LEU A 21 -10.78 -16.27 -7.55
N LEU A 22 -10.12 -16.92 -6.59
CA LEU A 22 -9.99 -18.38 -6.56
C LEU A 22 -11.33 -19.07 -6.27
N ALA A 23 -12.14 -18.53 -5.36
CA ALA A 23 -13.47 -19.08 -5.09
C ALA A 23 -14.37 -18.99 -6.34
N ARG A 24 -14.36 -17.84 -7.02
CA ARG A 24 -15.08 -17.66 -8.30
C ARG A 24 -14.68 -18.68 -9.36
N ARG A 25 -13.41 -19.07 -9.38
CA ARG A 25 -12.85 -20.02 -10.35
C ARG A 25 -13.05 -21.48 -9.94
N GLY A 26 -13.83 -21.73 -8.89
CA GLY A 26 -14.29 -23.06 -8.48
C GLY A 26 -13.37 -23.79 -7.49
N PHE A 27 -12.38 -23.11 -6.90
CA PHE A 27 -11.53 -23.69 -5.85
C PHE A 27 -12.23 -23.63 -4.48
N GLN A 28 -11.95 -24.61 -3.61
CA GLN A 28 -12.39 -24.57 -2.22
C GLN A 28 -11.42 -23.74 -1.39
N VAL A 29 -11.82 -22.51 -1.03
CA VAL A 29 -10.94 -21.53 -0.39
C VAL A 29 -11.24 -21.40 1.10
N HIS A 30 -10.20 -21.53 1.93
CA HIS A 30 -10.23 -21.22 3.36
C HIS A 30 -9.22 -20.14 3.69
N VAL A 31 -9.67 -19.01 4.24
CA VAL A 31 -8.81 -17.92 4.71
C VAL A 31 -8.68 -18.01 6.22
N PHE A 32 -7.45 -17.97 6.73
CA PHE A 32 -7.14 -17.98 8.16
C PHE A 32 -6.52 -16.64 8.56
N GLU A 33 -7.22 -15.91 9.43
CA GLU A 33 -6.81 -14.59 9.92
C GLU A 33 -6.58 -14.65 11.43
N LYS A 34 -5.42 -14.17 11.88
CA LYS A 34 -5.05 -14.17 13.29
C LYS A 34 -5.91 -13.20 14.11
N ALA A 35 -6.28 -12.06 13.53
CA ALA A 35 -7.04 -11.03 14.20
C ALA A 35 -8.54 -11.39 14.24
N PRO A 36 -9.30 -10.80 15.17
CA PRO A 36 -10.76 -10.94 15.19
C PRO A 36 -11.46 -10.20 14.04
N VAL A 37 -10.70 -9.43 13.25
CA VAL A 37 -11.20 -8.61 12.13
C VAL A 37 -10.36 -8.87 10.89
N ILE A 38 -10.97 -8.67 9.72
CA ILE A 38 -10.29 -8.76 8.42
C ILE A 38 -9.65 -7.41 8.03
N GLY A 39 -8.94 -7.40 6.91
CA GLY A 39 -8.39 -6.21 6.25
C GLY A 39 -6.90 -6.01 6.49
N GLY A 40 -6.29 -6.68 7.46
CA GLY A 40 -4.86 -6.55 7.74
C GLY A 40 -4.48 -5.07 7.98
N ARG A 41 -3.54 -4.52 7.20
CA ARG A 41 -3.18 -3.09 7.26
C ARG A 41 -4.23 -2.14 6.66
N ASN A 42 -5.23 -2.68 5.98
CA ASN A 42 -6.41 -1.96 5.48
C ASN A 42 -7.65 -2.29 6.33
N ALA A 43 -7.48 -2.76 7.57
CA ALA A 43 -8.60 -2.95 8.50
C ALA A 43 -9.17 -1.59 8.97
N GLU A 44 -10.42 -1.63 9.43
CA GLU A 44 -11.03 -0.51 10.16
C GLU A 44 -10.44 -0.41 11.58
N VAL A 45 -10.28 0.82 12.05
CA VAL A 45 -10.07 1.15 13.46
C VAL A 45 -11.30 1.91 13.96
N VAL A 46 -11.95 1.38 15.00
CA VAL A 46 -13.09 2.02 15.66
C VAL A 46 -12.67 2.45 17.06
N LEU A 47 -12.82 3.74 17.37
CA LEU A 47 -12.56 4.32 18.68
C LEU A 47 -13.81 5.06 19.15
N GLY A 48 -14.67 4.41 19.94
CA GLY A 48 -15.98 4.96 20.26
C GLY A 48 -16.79 5.20 18.98
N ASP A 49 -17.25 6.43 18.78
CA ASP A 49 -18.04 6.83 17.60
C ASP A 49 -17.20 7.27 16.39
N TYR A 50 -15.86 7.15 16.48
CA TYR A 50 -14.93 7.56 15.43
C TYR A 50 -14.40 6.34 14.66
N ARG A 51 -14.32 6.46 13.34
CA ARG A 51 -13.88 5.40 12.43
C ARG A 51 -12.71 5.86 11.58
N PHE A 52 -11.71 4.98 11.43
CA PHE A 52 -10.49 5.27 10.68
C PHE A 52 -10.07 4.08 9.83
N ASP A 53 -9.32 4.35 8.77
CA ASP A 53 -8.54 3.33 8.07
C ASP A 53 -7.22 3.11 8.83
N LEU A 54 -6.83 1.85 9.08
CA LEU A 54 -5.58 1.54 9.80
C LEU A 54 -4.30 1.95 9.02
N GLY A 55 -4.38 2.17 7.71
CA GLY A 55 -3.19 2.48 6.92
C GLY A 55 -3.52 3.15 5.60
N PRO A 56 -3.79 2.40 4.51
CA PRO A 56 -4.07 3.00 3.22
C PRO A 56 -5.25 3.97 3.26
N THR A 57 -5.04 5.17 2.75
CA THR A 57 -6.04 6.25 2.69
C THR A 57 -6.18 6.86 1.28
N PHE A 58 -5.31 6.50 0.33
CA PHE A 58 -5.36 6.92 -1.07
C PHE A 58 -5.76 5.74 -1.97
N LEU A 59 -6.86 5.87 -2.72
CA LEU A 59 -7.21 4.94 -3.78
C LEU A 59 -6.87 5.55 -5.14
N MET A 60 -5.72 5.16 -5.68
CA MET A 60 -5.33 5.46 -7.07
C MET A 60 -5.59 4.24 -7.95
N MET A 61 -5.52 4.43 -9.28
CA MET A 61 -5.68 3.35 -10.26
C MET A 61 -6.94 2.52 -9.98
N LYS A 62 -8.07 3.17 -9.65
CA LYS A 62 -9.34 2.53 -9.30
C LYS A 62 -9.77 1.49 -10.34
N PHE A 63 -9.44 1.71 -11.62
CA PHE A 63 -9.69 0.75 -12.69
C PHE A 63 -9.15 -0.66 -12.41
N LEU A 64 -8.02 -0.82 -11.68
CA LEU A 64 -7.52 -2.13 -11.28
C LEU A 64 -8.46 -2.86 -10.30
N LEU A 65 -9.04 -2.10 -9.37
CA LEU A 65 -10.07 -2.62 -8.48
C LEU A 65 -11.31 -3.02 -9.28
N ASP A 66 -11.73 -2.18 -10.23
CA ASP A 66 -12.90 -2.43 -11.08
C ASP A 66 -12.72 -3.71 -11.91
N GLU A 67 -11.55 -3.90 -12.53
CA GLU A 67 -11.24 -5.11 -13.29
C GLU A 67 -11.30 -6.39 -12.43
N LEU A 68 -10.84 -6.33 -11.17
CA LEU A 68 -10.93 -7.48 -10.26
C LEU A 68 -12.38 -7.90 -10.00
N PHE A 69 -13.28 -6.93 -9.83
CA PHE A 69 -14.70 -7.23 -9.69
C PHE A 69 -15.28 -7.76 -11.00
N GLU A 70 -14.90 -7.19 -12.15
CA GLU A 70 -15.34 -7.64 -13.47
C GLU A 70 -14.97 -9.10 -13.74
N GLU A 71 -13.80 -9.56 -13.30
CA GLU A 71 -13.39 -10.97 -13.41
C GLU A 71 -14.32 -11.93 -12.66
N THR A 72 -15.07 -11.42 -11.67
CA THR A 72 -16.10 -12.19 -10.96
C THR A 72 -17.51 -12.00 -11.51
N GLY A 73 -17.65 -11.27 -12.63
CA GLY A 73 -18.94 -10.90 -13.20
C GLY A 73 -19.68 -9.85 -12.38
N ARG A 74 -18.98 -9.09 -11.54
CA ARG A 74 -19.54 -8.06 -10.65
C ARG A 74 -19.00 -6.67 -10.98
N SER A 75 -19.61 -5.65 -10.42
CA SER A 75 -19.07 -4.28 -10.45
C SER A 75 -18.68 -3.85 -9.04
N SER A 76 -17.51 -3.22 -8.89
CA SER A 76 -17.07 -2.62 -7.64
C SER A 76 -18.07 -1.57 -7.11
N ASN A 77 -18.74 -0.83 -8.01
CA ASN A 77 -19.75 0.18 -7.69
C ASN A 77 -21.03 -0.43 -7.05
N SER A 78 -21.24 -1.74 -7.19
CA SER A 78 -22.34 -2.44 -6.50
C SER A 78 -22.03 -2.72 -5.03
N TYR A 79 -20.78 -2.56 -4.60
CA TYR A 79 -20.31 -2.85 -3.25
C TYR A 79 -19.72 -1.64 -2.53
N LEU A 80 -19.30 -0.60 -3.26
CA LEU A 80 -18.53 0.53 -2.74
C LEU A 80 -19.07 1.85 -3.33
N ASP A 81 -19.23 2.87 -2.47
CA ASP A 81 -19.49 4.26 -2.90
C ASP A 81 -18.16 5.02 -2.98
N PHE A 82 -17.76 5.38 -4.20
CA PHE A 82 -16.52 6.07 -4.49
C PHE A 82 -16.75 7.57 -4.62
N ARG A 83 -15.83 8.35 -4.04
CA ARG A 83 -15.76 9.80 -4.23
C ARG A 83 -14.43 10.18 -4.83
N LEU A 84 -14.45 10.76 -6.03
CA LEU A 84 -13.28 11.43 -6.58
C LEU A 84 -13.00 12.66 -5.73
N LEU A 85 -11.77 12.78 -5.23
CA LEU A 85 -11.35 13.91 -4.41
C LEU A 85 -10.89 15.08 -5.28
N ASP A 86 -11.40 16.27 -4.98
CA ASP A 86 -10.91 17.53 -5.53
C ASP A 86 -11.04 18.65 -4.48
N PRO A 87 -9.93 19.21 -3.96
CA PRO A 87 -8.55 18.83 -4.26
C PRO A 87 -8.23 17.39 -3.80
N MET A 88 -7.31 16.74 -4.52
CA MET A 88 -6.80 15.42 -4.12
C MET A 88 -6.05 15.50 -2.79
N TYR A 89 -5.27 16.57 -2.60
CA TYR A 89 -4.57 16.86 -1.36
C TYR A 89 -4.06 18.31 -1.32
N GLN A 90 -3.84 18.83 -0.11
CA GLN A 90 -3.17 20.09 0.14
C GLN A 90 -1.71 19.86 0.51
N LEU A 91 -0.81 20.60 -0.12
CA LEU A 91 0.63 20.63 0.17
C LEU A 91 0.94 21.92 0.92
N ASN A 92 1.43 21.80 2.15
CA ASN A 92 1.84 22.92 3.00
C ASN A 92 3.37 22.95 3.08
N PHE A 93 3.95 23.88 2.33
CA PHE A 93 5.36 24.26 2.46
C PHE A 93 5.51 25.32 3.56
N CYS A 94 6.74 25.67 3.92
CA CYS A 94 6.99 26.64 4.99
C CYS A 94 6.45 28.04 4.67
N ASP A 95 6.47 28.45 3.41
CA ASP A 95 6.14 29.80 2.95
C ASP A 95 4.85 29.87 2.11
N LYS A 96 4.33 28.73 1.64
CA LYS A 96 3.17 28.68 0.75
C LYS A 96 2.38 27.37 0.85
N THR A 97 1.19 27.39 0.29
CA THR A 97 0.35 26.21 0.11
C THR A 97 0.00 26.01 -1.36
N MET A 98 -0.18 24.75 -1.77
CA MET A 98 -0.67 24.38 -3.10
C MET A 98 -1.74 23.30 -2.97
N LEU A 99 -2.83 23.44 -3.72
CA LEU A 99 -3.87 22.42 -3.83
C LEU A 99 -3.59 21.55 -5.06
N ALA A 100 -3.40 20.26 -4.86
CA ALA A 100 -3.29 19.32 -5.97
C ALA A 100 -4.70 18.98 -6.47
N ARG A 101 -5.00 19.38 -7.71
CA ARG A 101 -6.32 19.18 -8.33
C ARG A 101 -6.33 17.95 -9.22
N SER A 102 -7.47 17.29 -9.29
CA SER A 102 -7.67 16.11 -10.15
C SER A 102 -7.85 16.49 -11.62
N ARG A 103 -8.38 17.70 -11.89
CA ARG A 103 -8.60 18.22 -13.24
C ARG A 103 -7.31 18.91 -13.75
N PRO A 104 -6.79 18.54 -14.95
CA PRO A 104 -5.51 19.09 -15.44
C PRO A 104 -5.47 20.61 -15.58
N ASP A 105 -6.56 21.24 -16.04
CA ASP A 105 -6.61 22.70 -16.19
C ASP A 105 -6.60 23.42 -14.84
N ASP A 106 -7.33 22.89 -13.86
CA ASP A 106 -7.34 23.43 -12.49
C ASP A 106 -5.98 23.21 -11.81
N MET A 107 -5.35 22.06 -12.02
CA MET A 107 -3.99 21.78 -11.53
C MET A 107 -2.97 22.74 -12.15
N LYS A 108 -3.08 23.02 -13.45
CA LYS A 108 -2.23 23.99 -14.15
C LYS A 108 -2.37 25.39 -13.54
N ALA A 109 -3.60 25.82 -13.25
CA ALA A 109 -3.87 27.11 -12.61
C ALA A 109 -3.29 27.17 -11.19
N GLU A 110 -3.43 26.10 -10.39
CA GLU A 110 -2.83 26.02 -9.05
C GLU A 110 -1.29 26.03 -9.10
N ILE A 111 -0.68 25.32 -10.07
CA ILE A 111 0.77 25.39 -10.29
C ILE A 111 1.18 26.82 -10.68
N GLU A 112 0.49 27.47 -11.62
CA GLU A 112 0.84 28.83 -12.05
C GLU A 112 0.72 29.84 -10.90
N LYS A 113 -0.25 29.65 -10.01
CA LYS A 113 -0.43 30.47 -8.82
C LYS A 113 0.70 30.26 -7.80
N ALA A 114 1.08 29.02 -7.50
CA ALA A 114 2.09 28.70 -6.50
C ALA A 114 3.54 28.82 -7.02
N PHE A 115 3.73 28.58 -8.31
CA PHE A 115 4.99 28.52 -9.06
C PHE A 115 4.84 29.19 -10.44
N PRO A 116 4.84 30.54 -10.49
CA PRO A 116 4.63 31.29 -11.74
C PRO A 116 5.56 30.86 -12.88
N GLY A 117 4.99 30.64 -14.06
CA GLY A 117 5.68 30.20 -15.28
C GLY A 117 5.77 28.67 -15.46
N GLU A 118 5.43 27.87 -14.45
CA GLU A 118 5.59 26.42 -14.47
C GLU A 118 4.32 25.66 -14.86
N GLY A 119 3.14 26.30 -14.90
CA GLY A 119 1.88 25.60 -15.17
C GLY A 119 1.89 24.85 -16.51
N ARG A 120 2.49 25.44 -17.55
CA ARG A 120 2.62 24.81 -18.89
C ARG A 120 3.50 23.55 -18.90
N ASN A 121 4.34 23.33 -17.89
CA ASN A 121 5.16 22.14 -17.80
C ASN A 121 4.33 20.89 -17.44
N LEU A 122 3.13 21.06 -16.86
CA LEU A 122 2.21 19.95 -16.57
C LEU A 122 1.81 19.20 -17.84
N ASP A 123 1.54 19.90 -18.95
CA ASP A 123 1.16 19.25 -20.22
C ASP A 123 2.29 18.37 -20.77
N LYS A 124 3.53 18.86 -20.66
CA LYS A 124 4.73 18.11 -21.06
C LYS A 124 4.89 16.85 -20.22
N PHE A 125 4.71 16.98 -18.91
CA PHE A 125 4.74 15.88 -17.96
C PHE A 125 3.68 14.83 -18.30
N LEU A 126 2.40 15.21 -18.39
CA LEU A 126 1.30 14.29 -18.66
C LEU A 126 1.46 13.58 -20.01
N SER A 127 1.85 14.30 -21.05
CA SER A 127 2.05 13.73 -22.41
C SER A 127 3.20 12.72 -22.46
N ALA A 128 4.34 13.03 -21.82
CA ALA A 128 5.50 12.16 -21.81
C ALA A 128 5.29 10.93 -20.92
N GLU A 129 4.76 11.13 -19.72
CA GLU A 129 4.57 10.06 -18.76
C GLU A 129 3.38 9.15 -19.11
N SER A 130 2.38 9.62 -19.85
CA SER A 130 1.33 8.76 -20.41
C SER A 130 1.90 7.67 -21.32
N LYS A 131 2.79 8.04 -22.24
CA LYS A 131 3.45 7.08 -23.14
C LYS A 131 4.32 6.09 -22.37
N ARG A 132 5.01 6.56 -21.33
CA ARG A 132 5.80 5.68 -20.45
C ARG A 132 4.89 4.72 -19.68
N PHE A 133 3.81 5.22 -19.12
CA PHE A 133 2.83 4.43 -18.37
C PHE A 133 2.22 3.33 -19.23
N GLU A 134 1.77 3.63 -20.46
CA GLU A 134 1.21 2.62 -21.38
C GLU A 134 2.16 1.44 -21.65
N LYS A 135 3.48 1.68 -21.59
CA LYS A 135 4.50 0.64 -21.83
C LYS A 135 4.89 -0.10 -20.57
N LEU A 136 4.92 0.56 -19.42
CA LEU A 136 5.32 -0.03 -18.14
C LEU A 136 4.17 -0.74 -17.43
N TYR A 137 2.93 -0.25 -17.55
CA TYR A 137 1.77 -0.79 -16.85
C TYR A 137 1.58 -2.30 -17.08
N PRO A 138 1.65 -2.83 -18.32
CA PRO A 138 1.51 -4.27 -18.55
C PRO A 138 2.59 -5.13 -17.87
N CYS A 139 3.74 -4.54 -17.53
CA CYS A 139 4.77 -5.25 -16.76
C CYS A 139 4.29 -5.55 -15.34
N LEU A 140 3.41 -4.74 -14.74
CA LEU A 140 2.90 -4.98 -13.38
C LEU A 140 2.00 -6.21 -13.30
N GLN A 141 1.54 -6.75 -14.43
CA GLN A 141 0.58 -7.87 -14.48
C GLN A 141 1.25 -9.20 -14.85
N LYS A 142 2.59 -9.28 -14.86
CA LYS A 142 3.37 -10.46 -15.29
C LYS A 142 4.14 -11.10 -14.14
N PRO A 143 4.17 -12.44 -14.00
CA PRO A 143 4.73 -13.11 -12.82
C PRO A 143 6.25 -13.07 -12.62
N TYR A 144 7.05 -12.53 -13.55
CA TYR A 144 8.54 -12.48 -13.58
C TYR A 144 9.38 -13.53 -12.81
N GLY A 145 8.88 -14.75 -12.58
CA GLY A 145 9.50 -15.76 -11.72
C GLY A 145 10.58 -16.60 -12.41
N THR A 146 10.80 -16.41 -13.71
CA THR A 146 11.81 -17.15 -14.49
C THR A 146 12.72 -16.19 -15.23
N LEU A 147 13.97 -16.59 -15.51
CA LEU A 147 14.87 -15.76 -16.32
C LEU A 147 14.31 -15.51 -17.74
N ALA A 148 13.61 -16.50 -18.31
CA ALA A 148 12.95 -16.36 -19.61
C ALA A 148 11.86 -15.27 -19.62
N SER A 149 11.18 -15.03 -18.49
CA SER A 149 10.17 -13.98 -18.39
C SER A 149 10.74 -12.56 -18.56
N LEU A 150 12.05 -12.38 -18.30
CA LEU A 150 12.76 -11.12 -18.54
C LEU A 150 12.95 -10.84 -20.05
N LEU A 151 12.82 -11.85 -20.90
CA LEU A 151 12.84 -11.71 -22.36
C LEU A 151 11.43 -11.57 -22.95
N SER A 152 10.41 -11.38 -22.11
CA SER A 152 9.04 -11.17 -22.60
C SER A 152 8.96 -9.93 -23.50
N SER A 153 8.17 -10.02 -24.57
CA SER A 153 7.92 -8.88 -25.47
C SER A 153 7.38 -7.66 -24.72
N THR A 154 6.60 -7.90 -23.65
CA THR A 154 6.12 -6.87 -22.73
C THR A 154 7.27 -6.10 -22.08
N LEU A 155 8.22 -6.80 -21.43
CA LEU A 155 9.33 -6.12 -20.77
C LEU A 155 10.28 -5.47 -21.78
N LEU A 156 10.60 -6.15 -22.89
CA LEU A 156 11.45 -5.60 -23.95
C LEU A 156 10.90 -4.30 -24.54
N ALA A 157 9.57 -4.21 -24.74
CA ALA A 157 8.92 -2.98 -25.18
C ALA A 157 8.97 -1.86 -24.13
N ALA A 158 9.12 -2.21 -22.86
CA ALA A 158 9.15 -1.27 -21.74
C ALA A 158 10.56 -0.76 -21.42
N VAL A 159 11.62 -1.53 -21.74
CA VAL A 159 13.03 -1.19 -21.46
C VAL A 159 13.42 0.25 -21.82
N PRO A 160 13.11 0.79 -23.02
CA PRO A 160 13.44 2.16 -23.38
C PRO A 160 12.82 3.23 -22.47
N HIS A 161 11.79 2.85 -21.71
CA HIS A 161 10.99 3.76 -20.88
C HIS A 161 11.32 3.66 -19.37
N ILE A 162 12.14 2.69 -18.93
CA ILE A 162 12.44 2.43 -17.50
C ILE A 162 13.28 3.55 -16.84
N SER A 163 13.83 4.50 -17.60
CA SER A 163 14.70 5.58 -17.08
C SER A 163 15.81 5.05 -16.18
N ALA A 164 16.48 3.99 -16.60
CA ALA A 164 17.48 3.29 -15.81
C ALA A 164 18.60 4.22 -15.30
N GLY A 165 19.00 4.03 -14.04
CA GLY A 165 20.03 4.84 -13.39
C GLY A 165 19.60 6.27 -12.99
N ARG A 166 18.34 6.66 -13.19
CA ARG A 166 17.79 7.94 -12.73
C ARG A 166 16.84 7.73 -11.56
N SER A 167 16.84 8.66 -10.60
CA SER A 167 15.85 8.72 -9.53
C SER A 167 14.54 9.34 -10.01
N LEU A 168 13.46 9.19 -9.23
CA LEU A 168 12.19 9.86 -9.45
C LEU A 168 12.38 11.38 -9.50
N HIS A 169 13.17 11.92 -8.57
CA HIS A 169 13.52 13.34 -8.54
C HIS A 169 14.28 13.77 -9.82
N ASP A 170 15.22 12.96 -10.32
CA ASP A 170 15.95 13.26 -11.57
C ASP A 170 15.08 13.26 -12.81
N VAL A 171 14.02 12.44 -12.84
CA VAL A 171 13.09 12.44 -13.97
C VAL A 171 12.20 13.67 -13.91
N LEU A 172 11.71 14.04 -12.73
CA LEU A 172 10.83 15.21 -12.54
C LEU A 172 11.55 16.54 -12.77
N SER A 173 12.86 16.61 -12.56
CA SER A 173 13.66 17.81 -12.86
C SER A 173 13.69 18.19 -14.34
N LYS A 174 13.31 17.29 -15.25
CA LYS A 174 13.14 17.57 -16.68
C LYS A 174 11.89 18.39 -16.98
N TYR A 175 10.91 18.36 -16.09
CA TYR A 175 9.63 19.03 -16.27
C TYR A 175 9.54 20.29 -15.42
N PHE A 176 9.95 20.22 -14.16
CA PHE A 176 9.78 21.31 -13.20
C PHE A 176 11.12 21.91 -12.77
N ASN A 177 11.19 23.23 -12.64
CA ASN A 177 12.41 23.93 -12.26
C ASN A 177 12.51 24.14 -10.74
N ALA A 178 11.44 24.61 -10.11
CA ALA A 178 11.34 24.82 -8.67
C ALA A 178 11.46 23.50 -7.91
N GLU A 179 12.29 23.49 -6.88
CA GLU A 179 12.55 22.28 -6.08
C GLU A 179 11.28 21.84 -5.35
N GLU A 180 10.52 22.76 -4.75
CA GLU A 180 9.28 22.45 -4.04
C GLU A 180 8.21 21.87 -4.99
N LEU A 181 8.16 22.31 -6.25
CA LEU A 181 7.26 21.75 -7.25
C LEU A 181 7.68 20.34 -7.67
N ARG A 182 8.99 20.07 -7.80
CA ARG A 182 9.47 18.69 -7.97
C ARG A 182 9.04 17.84 -6.77
N LEU A 183 9.25 18.35 -5.56
CA LEU A 183 8.88 17.65 -4.32
C LEU A 183 7.38 17.34 -4.27
N ALA A 184 6.52 18.27 -4.68
CA ALA A 184 5.07 18.08 -4.80
C ALA A 184 4.68 16.85 -5.64
N PHE A 185 5.44 16.58 -6.71
CA PHE A 185 5.25 15.43 -7.61
C PHE A 185 6.09 14.21 -7.21
N THR A 186 6.85 14.28 -6.12
CA THR A 186 7.58 13.13 -5.57
C THR A 186 7.00 12.57 -4.28
N PHE A 187 6.07 13.28 -3.63
CA PHE A 187 5.46 12.86 -2.36
C PHE A 187 5.00 11.41 -2.38
N GLN A 188 4.52 10.95 -3.54
CA GLN A 188 4.04 9.60 -3.82
C GLN A 188 5.12 8.52 -3.63
N SER A 189 6.41 8.86 -3.67
CA SER A 189 7.50 7.95 -3.28
C SER A 189 7.37 7.46 -1.84
N LYS A 190 6.65 8.21 -0.97
CA LYS A 190 6.28 7.76 0.38
C LYS A 190 5.37 6.54 0.36
N TYR A 191 4.56 6.30 -0.67
CA TYR A 191 3.76 5.07 -0.80
C TYR A 191 4.63 3.81 -0.89
N LEU A 192 5.89 3.98 -1.33
CA LEU A 192 6.90 2.92 -1.39
C LEU A 192 7.83 2.92 -0.17
N GLY A 193 7.66 3.88 0.75
CA GLY A 193 8.54 4.09 1.90
C GLY A 193 9.98 4.42 1.51
N MET A 194 10.17 5.15 0.40
CA MET A 194 11.48 5.50 -0.16
C MET A 194 11.68 7.01 -0.25
N SER A 195 12.94 7.43 -0.17
CA SER A 195 13.36 8.79 -0.52
C SER A 195 13.21 9.00 -2.04
N PRO A 196 12.76 10.17 -2.52
CA PRO A 196 12.59 10.42 -3.95
C PRO A 196 13.91 10.49 -4.72
N TRP A 197 15.04 10.72 -4.02
CA TRP A 197 16.39 10.65 -4.58
C TRP A 197 16.90 9.21 -4.75
N ASP A 198 16.29 8.24 -4.04
CA ASP A 198 16.62 6.81 -4.15
C ASP A 198 15.56 6.02 -4.93
N CYS A 199 14.35 6.55 -5.04
CA CYS A 199 13.24 5.92 -5.74
C CYS A 199 13.55 5.81 -7.23
N PRO A 200 13.51 4.63 -7.86
CA PRO A 200 13.77 4.48 -9.28
C PRO A 200 12.84 5.34 -10.16
N GLY A 201 13.38 5.94 -11.23
CA GLY A 201 12.66 6.84 -12.13
C GLY A 201 11.45 6.21 -12.83
N LEU A 202 11.40 4.88 -12.96
CA LEU A 202 10.24 4.15 -13.48
C LEU A 202 8.96 4.40 -12.66
N PHE A 203 9.08 4.77 -11.38
CA PHE A 203 7.95 5.07 -10.51
C PHE A 203 7.32 6.45 -10.76
N THR A 204 7.79 7.20 -11.77
CA THR A 204 7.06 8.35 -12.33
C THR A 204 5.65 8.01 -12.79
N MET A 205 5.36 6.72 -13.02
CA MET A 205 4.01 6.22 -13.21
C MET A 205 3.04 6.67 -12.10
N ILE A 206 3.49 6.75 -10.84
CA ILE A 206 2.61 7.05 -9.71
C ILE A 206 2.06 8.50 -9.77
N PRO A 207 2.91 9.55 -9.79
CA PRO A 207 2.40 10.91 -9.93
C PRO A 207 1.66 11.11 -11.25
N TYR A 208 2.05 10.42 -12.34
CA TYR A 208 1.25 10.43 -13.56
C TYR A 208 -0.17 9.90 -13.33
N THR A 209 -0.31 8.73 -12.69
CA THR A 209 -1.64 8.14 -12.45
C THR A 209 -2.54 9.00 -11.58
N GLU A 210 -2.00 9.68 -10.57
CA GLU A 210 -2.79 10.62 -9.75
C GLU A 210 -3.30 11.79 -10.57
N HIS A 211 -2.43 12.44 -11.34
CA HIS A 211 -2.82 13.62 -12.12
C HIS A 211 -3.57 13.30 -13.42
N ALA A 212 -3.52 12.04 -13.89
CA ALA A 212 -4.27 11.59 -15.06
C ALA A 212 -5.62 10.94 -14.71
N HIS A 213 -5.74 10.29 -13.55
CA HIS A 213 -6.90 9.46 -13.19
C HIS A 213 -7.51 9.80 -11.83
N GLY A 214 -6.90 10.71 -11.07
CA GLY A 214 -7.40 11.17 -9.79
C GLY A 214 -7.11 10.23 -8.60
N VAL A 215 -7.44 10.75 -7.42
CA VAL A 215 -7.43 10.03 -6.15
C VAL A 215 -8.86 9.89 -5.66
N TYR A 216 -9.23 8.67 -5.26
CA TYR A 216 -10.55 8.37 -4.75
C TYR A 216 -10.53 8.10 -3.24
N HIS A 217 -11.64 8.46 -2.60
CA HIS A 217 -12.04 7.98 -1.27
C HIS A 217 -13.22 7.00 -1.44
N VAL A 218 -13.39 6.11 -0.46
CA VAL A 218 -14.56 5.21 -0.38
C VAL A 218 -15.34 5.62 0.85
N GLN A 219 -16.65 5.90 0.73
CA GLN A 219 -17.49 6.20 1.89
C GLN A 219 -17.41 5.05 2.92
N GLY A 220 -17.17 5.38 4.18
CA GLY A 220 -16.86 4.42 5.24
C GLY A 220 -15.37 4.04 5.34
N GLY A 221 -14.49 4.67 4.55
CA GLY A 221 -13.06 4.39 4.51
C GLY A 221 -12.64 3.35 3.46
N LEU A 222 -11.35 3.36 3.11
CA LEU A 222 -10.77 2.38 2.19
C LEU A 222 -10.83 0.95 2.73
N CYS A 223 -10.97 0.76 4.04
CA CYS A 223 -11.17 -0.55 4.66
C CYS A 223 -12.39 -1.31 4.11
N ARG A 224 -13.40 -0.58 3.60
CA ARG A 224 -14.56 -1.17 2.92
C ARG A 224 -14.18 -2.01 1.70
N ILE A 225 -13.03 -1.73 1.06
CA ILE A 225 -12.54 -2.55 -0.06
C ILE A 225 -12.27 -3.99 0.38
N SER A 226 -11.61 -4.17 1.52
CA SER A 226 -11.36 -5.49 2.09
C SER A 226 -12.66 -6.20 2.45
N GLU A 227 -13.64 -5.49 3.01
CA GLU A 227 -14.96 -6.04 3.31
C GLU A 227 -15.72 -6.47 2.04
N ALA A 228 -15.65 -5.67 0.98
CA ALA A 228 -16.28 -5.99 -0.29
C ALA A 228 -15.66 -7.25 -0.92
N PHE A 229 -14.33 -7.39 -0.91
CA PHE A 229 -13.68 -8.63 -1.34
C PHE A 229 -14.11 -9.83 -0.49
N ALA A 230 -14.15 -9.68 0.84
CA ALA A 230 -14.59 -10.75 1.73
C ALA A 230 -16.05 -11.15 1.49
N LYS A 231 -16.92 -10.17 1.21
CA LYS A 231 -18.34 -10.40 0.87
C LYS A 231 -18.45 -11.21 -0.42
N VAL A 232 -17.79 -10.78 -1.49
CA VAL A 232 -17.80 -11.50 -2.77
C VAL A 232 -17.20 -12.90 -2.61
N ALA A 233 -16.09 -13.04 -1.90
CA ALA A 233 -15.47 -14.34 -1.65
C ALA A 233 -16.44 -15.32 -0.95
N ARG A 234 -17.18 -14.85 0.07
CA ARG A 234 -18.21 -15.66 0.75
C ARG A 234 -19.39 -15.99 -0.15
N GLU A 235 -19.85 -15.05 -0.98
CA GLU A 235 -20.90 -15.30 -1.99
C GLU A 235 -20.47 -16.37 -3.00
N GLU A 236 -19.18 -16.47 -3.29
CA GLU A 236 -18.57 -17.53 -4.12
C GLU A 236 -18.20 -18.81 -3.34
N GLY A 237 -18.55 -18.89 -2.05
CA GLY A 237 -18.37 -20.09 -1.22
C GLY A 237 -17.07 -20.18 -0.42
N ALA A 238 -16.23 -19.14 -0.39
CA ALA A 238 -15.03 -19.12 0.46
C ALA A 238 -15.40 -19.05 1.94
N LEU A 239 -14.62 -19.75 2.78
CA LEU A 239 -14.73 -19.69 4.24
C LEU A 239 -13.63 -18.80 4.81
N ILE A 240 -13.99 -17.85 5.68
CA ILE A 240 -13.06 -16.90 6.29
C ILE A 240 -13.10 -17.06 7.80
N HIS A 241 -12.02 -17.60 8.36
CA HIS A 241 -11.84 -17.91 9.78
C HIS A 241 -11.02 -16.79 10.44
N THR A 242 -11.67 -15.92 11.19
CA THR A 242 -11.01 -14.91 12.05
C THR A 242 -10.64 -15.52 13.39
N SER A 243 -9.70 -14.90 14.12
CA SER A 243 -9.15 -15.45 15.37
C SER A 243 -8.57 -16.86 15.21
N ALA A 244 -8.05 -17.17 14.02
CA ALA A 244 -7.47 -18.46 13.65
C ALA A 244 -6.00 -18.26 13.24
N PRO A 245 -5.10 -17.92 14.18
CA PRO A 245 -3.69 -17.72 13.87
C PRO A 245 -3.06 -19.02 13.35
N VAL A 246 -2.45 -18.95 12.17
CA VAL A 246 -1.65 -20.04 11.62
C VAL A 246 -0.29 -20.04 12.31
N LYS A 247 0.05 -21.18 12.92
CA LYS A 247 1.35 -21.42 13.56
C LYS A 247 2.43 -21.72 12.54
N ARG A 248 2.13 -22.60 11.57
CA ARG A 248 3.08 -22.99 10.52
C ARG A 248 2.42 -23.59 9.28
N VAL A 249 3.12 -23.52 8.16
CA VAL A 249 2.84 -24.29 6.94
C VAL A 249 3.39 -25.70 7.11
N ILE A 250 2.56 -26.71 6.85
CA ILE A 250 2.94 -28.12 6.90
C ILE A 250 3.60 -28.49 5.57
N VAL A 251 4.89 -28.83 5.63
CA VAL A 251 5.70 -29.17 4.45
C VAL A 251 6.09 -30.64 4.47
N LYS A 252 5.85 -31.35 3.35
CA LYS A 252 6.35 -32.72 3.12
C LYS A 252 7.31 -32.70 1.93
N GLY A 253 8.55 -33.12 2.17
CA GLY A 253 9.64 -32.96 1.20
C GLY A 253 9.95 -31.48 0.96
N ARG A 254 9.54 -30.94 -0.19
CA ARG A 254 9.69 -29.52 -0.56
C ARG A 254 8.37 -28.89 -1.01
N LYS A 255 7.23 -29.47 -0.62
CA LYS A 255 5.90 -28.99 -0.99
C LYS A 255 5.02 -28.76 0.23
N ALA A 256 4.28 -27.66 0.23
CA ALA A 256 3.20 -27.44 1.19
C ALA A 256 2.08 -28.46 0.96
N CYS A 257 1.48 -28.93 2.05
CA CYS A 257 0.32 -29.84 2.04
C CYS A 257 -0.74 -29.50 3.08
N GLY A 258 -0.61 -28.37 3.77
CA GLY A 258 -1.55 -27.95 4.79
C GLY A 258 -1.02 -26.80 5.66
N VAL A 259 -1.81 -26.41 6.63
CA VAL A 259 -1.45 -25.45 7.69
C VAL A 259 -1.81 -26.01 9.07
N GLU A 260 -1.01 -25.68 10.08
CA GLU A 260 -1.31 -25.94 11.49
C GLU A 260 -1.64 -24.61 12.18
N LEU A 261 -2.76 -24.55 12.88
CA LEU A 261 -3.17 -23.39 13.68
C LEU A 261 -2.49 -23.41 15.05
N GLU A 262 -2.41 -22.27 15.74
CA GLU A 262 -1.88 -22.23 17.11
C GLU A 262 -2.71 -23.05 18.10
N SER A 263 -3.99 -23.31 17.80
CA SER A 263 -4.85 -24.24 18.54
C SER A 263 -4.40 -25.71 18.45
N GLY A 264 -3.51 -26.04 17.51
CA GLY A 264 -3.08 -27.40 17.19
C GLY A 264 -3.94 -28.09 16.11
N GLU A 265 -5.04 -27.47 15.68
CA GLU A 265 -5.82 -27.94 14.54
C GLU A 265 -4.99 -27.93 13.25
N LYS A 266 -5.16 -28.95 12.43
CA LYS A 266 -4.47 -29.08 11.14
C LYS A 266 -5.49 -29.06 10.02
N PHE A 267 -5.19 -28.27 9.00
CA PHE A 267 -6.00 -28.16 7.80
C PHE A 267 -5.17 -28.61 6.59
N ASP A 268 -5.53 -29.75 6.01
CA ASP A 268 -4.89 -30.27 4.80
C ASP A 268 -5.39 -29.54 3.55
N CYS A 269 -4.48 -29.15 2.67
CA CYS A 269 -4.80 -28.44 1.43
C CYS A 269 -3.82 -28.80 0.29
N ASP A 270 -4.23 -28.54 -0.95
CA ASP A 270 -3.40 -28.77 -2.12
C ASP A 270 -2.36 -27.66 -2.31
N ASP A 271 -2.75 -26.41 -2.01
CA ASP A 271 -1.91 -25.21 -2.12
C ASP A 271 -2.12 -24.24 -0.96
N VAL A 272 -1.08 -23.46 -0.68
CA VAL A 272 -1.08 -22.40 0.33
C VAL A 272 -0.80 -21.06 -0.34
N VAL A 273 -1.61 -20.04 -0.04
CA VAL A 273 -1.34 -18.64 -0.41
C VAL A 273 -0.98 -17.85 0.84
N ILE A 274 0.22 -17.27 0.88
CA ILE A 274 0.72 -16.48 2.01
C ILE A 274 0.51 -15.01 1.69
N ASN A 275 -0.37 -14.37 2.46
CA ASN A 275 -0.60 -12.93 2.47
C ASN A 275 -0.06 -12.24 3.74
N ALA A 276 0.38 -13.04 4.73
CA ALA A 276 1.13 -12.54 5.87
C ALA A 276 2.38 -11.76 5.42
N ASP A 277 2.85 -10.82 6.26
CA ASP A 277 4.05 -10.06 5.96
C ASP A 277 5.21 -11.01 5.61
N PHE A 278 5.84 -10.81 4.45
CA PHE A 278 6.84 -11.76 3.93
C PHE A 278 8.00 -12.00 4.92
N GLY A 279 8.52 -10.94 5.55
CA GLY A 279 9.60 -11.08 6.54
C GLY A 279 9.16 -11.86 7.77
N TYR A 280 7.94 -11.62 8.24
CA TYR A 280 7.34 -12.38 9.33
C TYR A 280 7.11 -13.85 8.95
N ALA A 281 6.50 -14.10 7.79
CA ALA A 281 6.16 -15.43 7.30
C ALA A 281 7.40 -16.30 7.16
N MET A 282 8.45 -15.78 6.50
CA MET A 282 9.71 -16.51 6.33
C MET A 282 10.44 -16.78 7.65
N SER A 283 10.14 -15.99 8.69
CA SER A 283 10.79 -16.11 9.99
C SER A 283 10.03 -16.97 11.01
N HIS A 284 8.72 -17.18 10.83
CA HIS A 284 7.88 -17.81 11.85
C HIS A 284 6.93 -18.89 11.33
N LEU A 285 6.52 -18.86 10.05
CA LEU A 285 5.49 -19.76 9.53
C LEU A 285 6.05 -21.05 8.91
N PHE A 286 7.35 -21.31 9.05
CA PHE A 286 8.00 -22.51 8.54
C PHE A 286 8.93 -23.09 9.60
N ASP A 287 9.02 -24.41 9.63
CA ASP A 287 9.99 -25.10 10.48
C ASP A 287 11.43 -24.76 10.09
N GLU A 288 12.34 -24.85 11.05
CA GLU A 288 13.75 -24.54 10.85
C GLU A 288 14.36 -25.38 9.70
N GLY A 289 15.13 -24.72 8.82
CA GLY A 289 15.78 -25.36 7.68
C GLY A 289 14.92 -25.54 6.43
N VAL A 290 13.61 -25.29 6.50
CA VAL A 290 12.72 -25.32 5.31
C VAL A 290 13.04 -24.14 4.37
N ILE A 291 13.08 -22.93 4.93
CA ILE A 291 13.43 -21.71 4.19
C ILE A 291 14.94 -21.49 4.25
N ARG A 292 15.59 -21.41 3.08
CA ARG A 292 17.05 -21.31 2.95
C ARG A 292 17.48 -19.93 2.47
N ARG A 293 16.95 -19.45 1.34
CA ARG A 293 17.31 -18.16 0.74
C ARG A 293 16.79 -16.98 1.57
N TYR A 294 15.60 -17.11 2.12
CA TYR A 294 14.94 -16.08 2.93
C TYR A 294 14.89 -16.45 4.41
N ASN A 295 15.86 -17.20 4.92
CA ASN A 295 15.92 -17.53 6.34
C ASN A 295 15.97 -16.25 7.22
N PRO A 296 15.64 -16.33 8.53
CA PRO A 296 15.56 -15.16 9.40
C PRO A 296 16.81 -14.26 9.37
N GLN A 297 18.00 -14.84 9.33
CA GLN A 297 19.26 -14.09 9.31
C GLN A 297 19.48 -13.38 7.96
N ALA A 298 19.09 -14.01 6.85
CA ALA A 298 19.12 -13.41 5.53
C ALA A 298 18.11 -12.26 5.41
N MET A 299 16.91 -12.43 5.97
CA MET A 299 15.88 -11.39 5.99
C MET A 299 16.34 -10.15 6.75
N LYS A 300 17.01 -10.31 7.90
CA LYS A 300 17.57 -9.17 8.63
C LYS A 300 18.60 -8.34 7.85
N LYS A 301 19.22 -8.90 6.81
CA LYS A 301 20.20 -8.22 5.95
C LYS A 301 19.59 -7.57 4.70
N LYS A 302 18.32 -7.86 4.38
CA LYS A 302 17.62 -7.24 3.25
C LYS A 302 17.27 -5.78 3.57
N ARG A 303 17.08 -4.96 2.53
CA ARG A 303 16.60 -3.58 2.71
C ARG A 303 15.08 -3.58 2.88
N PHE A 304 14.63 -2.97 3.96
CA PHE A 304 13.22 -2.71 4.27
C PHE A 304 12.93 -1.21 4.25
N SER A 305 11.67 -0.86 4.05
CA SER A 305 11.19 0.51 4.08
C SER A 305 11.38 1.16 5.46
N CYS A 306 11.17 2.47 5.54
CA CYS A 306 10.89 3.13 6.81
C CYS A 306 9.63 2.54 7.48
N SER A 307 9.40 2.96 8.73
CA SER A 307 8.16 2.71 9.47
C SER A 307 7.34 4.00 9.57
N THR A 308 6.28 3.96 10.37
CA THR A 308 5.39 5.10 10.61
C THR A 308 5.05 5.21 12.09
N PHE A 309 5.04 6.44 12.58
CA PHE A 309 4.39 6.83 13.81
C PHE A 309 3.00 7.34 13.46
N MET A 310 1.98 6.73 14.05
CA MET A 310 0.58 6.94 13.72
C MET A 310 -0.17 7.53 14.92
N MET A 311 -1.05 8.49 14.67
CA MET A 311 -2.06 8.93 15.65
C MET A 311 -3.44 8.90 14.99
N TYR A 312 -4.42 8.34 15.70
CA TYR A 312 -5.83 8.34 15.33
C TYR A 312 -6.57 9.11 16.42
N LEU A 313 -7.08 10.30 16.07
CA LEU A 313 -7.68 11.22 17.03
C LEU A 313 -9.15 11.41 16.69
N GLY A 314 -10.02 11.05 17.63
CA GLY A 314 -11.39 11.52 17.62
C GLY A 314 -11.45 12.89 18.30
N VAL A 315 -11.90 13.90 17.57
CA VAL A 315 -11.83 15.30 18.00
C VAL A 315 -13.23 15.90 18.00
N ASP A 316 -13.65 16.57 19.07
CA ASP A 316 -15.00 17.14 19.20
C ASP A 316 -15.17 18.53 18.55
N ARG A 317 -14.43 18.74 17.46
CA ARG A 317 -14.38 20.00 16.75
C ARG A 317 -14.14 19.76 15.26
N THR A 318 -14.72 20.60 14.43
CA THR A 318 -14.40 20.70 12.99
C THR A 318 -13.31 21.72 12.73
N PHE A 319 -12.53 21.49 11.68
CA PHE A 319 -11.48 22.40 11.19
C PHE A 319 -11.69 22.65 9.70
N ASP A 320 -11.45 23.88 9.25
CA ASP A 320 -11.45 24.24 7.83
C ASP A 320 -10.18 23.66 7.16
N THR A 321 -10.30 22.42 6.68
CA THR A 321 -9.18 21.61 6.23
C THR A 321 -9.60 20.74 5.06
N GLN A 322 -8.64 20.35 4.22
CA GLN A 322 -8.88 19.40 3.13
C GLN A 322 -8.88 17.96 3.64
N HIS A 323 -9.48 17.04 2.86
CA HIS A 323 -9.49 15.61 3.20
C HIS A 323 -8.08 15.10 3.49
N HIS A 324 -7.13 15.42 2.61
CA HIS A 324 -5.72 15.06 2.75
C HIS A 324 -4.87 16.33 2.81
N SER A 325 -3.96 16.40 3.78
CA SER A 325 -3.00 17.49 3.93
C SER A 325 -1.62 16.94 4.25
N ILE A 326 -0.61 17.49 3.58
CA ILE A 326 0.80 17.17 3.79
C ILE A 326 1.47 18.44 4.32
N VAL A 327 2.16 18.33 5.44
CA VAL A 327 3.03 19.37 5.98
C VAL A 327 4.46 18.95 5.74
N PHE A 328 5.23 19.76 5.02
CA PHE A 328 6.65 19.49 4.81
C PHE A 328 7.50 19.99 5.98
N ALA A 329 8.57 19.25 6.27
CA ALA A 329 9.70 19.79 7.01
C ALA A 329 10.33 20.93 6.20
N GLU A 330 10.90 21.92 6.89
CA GLU A 330 11.64 23.03 6.28
C GLU A 330 12.86 22.50 5.52
N ASP A 331 13.62 21.60 6.14
CA ASP A 331 14.64 20.82 5.46
C ASP A 331 14.14 19.41 5.17
N TYR A 332 13.30 19.30 4.13
CA TYR A 332 12.68 18.03 3.74
C TYR A 332 13.70 16.94 3.43
N LYS A 333 14.81 17.29 2.77
CA LYS A 333 15.86 16.34 2.41
C LYS A 333 16.53 15.79 3.67
N LYS A 334 16.93 16.65 4.60
CA LYS A 334 17.49 16.22 5.88
C LYS A 334 16.51 15.37 6.68
N ASN A 335 15.22 15.71 6.71
CA ASN A 335 14.22 14.89 7.39
C ASN A 335 14.16 13.46 6.81
N LEU A 336 14.24 13.30 5.49
CA LEU A 336 14.31 11.99 4.86
C LEU A 336 15.64 11.24 5.09
N GLU A 337 16.77 11.95 5.08
CA GLU A 337 18.09 11.38 5.40
C GLU A 337 18.16 10.88 6.85
N ASP A 338 17.58 11.63 7.78
CA ASP A 338 17.46 11.23 9.19
C ASP A 338 16.67 9.92 9.33
N ILE A 339 15.59 9.76 8.57
CA ILE A 339 14.75 8.55 8.58
C ILE A 339 15.47 7.35 7.97
N SER A 340 16.01 7.52 6.76
CA SER A 340 16.44 6.41 5.89
C SER A 340 17.92 6.03 6.04
N LEU A 341 18.78 6.99 6.38
CA LEU A 341 20.22 6.81 6.46
C LEU A 341 20.71 6.87 7.91
N ARG A 342 20.44 7.97 8.61
CA ARG A 342 20.95 8.19 9.98
C ARG A 342 20.16 7.40 11.02
N LYS A 343 18.91 7.02 10.69
CA LYS A 343 17.98 6.25 11.52
C LYS A 343 17.71 6.91 12.87
N VAL A 344 17.47 8.21 12.87
CA VAL A 344 17.16 9.02 14.07
C VAL A 344 15.84 9.76 13.90
N THR A 345 15.26 10.22 15.02
CA THR A 345 14.11 11.14 14.98
C THR A 345 14.57 12.58 14.74
N SER A 346 13.90 13.31 13.85
CA SER A 346 14.13 14.74 13.64
C SER A 346 13.25 15.61 14.55
N ASN A 347 13.68 16.86 14.79
CA ASN A 347 12.84 17.89 15.43
C ASN A 347 11.90 18.57 14.41
N ASP A 348 12.36 18.76 13.18
CA ASP A 348 11.58 19.25 12.06
C ASP A 348 11.15 18.04 11.21
N ILE A 349 9.84 17.76 11.17
CA ILE A 349 9.28 16.54 10.59
C ILE A 349 8.18 16.86 9.60
N SER A 350 8.09 16.04 8.55
CA SER A 350 6.97 16.07 7.63
C SER A 350 5.81 15.23 8.15
N VAL A 351 4.60 15.78 8.13
CA VAL A 351 3.40 15.14 8.68
C VAL A 351 2.35 14.97 7.58
N TYR A 352 1.78 13.77 7.46
CA TYR A 352 0.59 13.54 6.64
C TYR A 352 -0.63 13.47 7.54
N ILE A 353 -1.68 14.20 7.18
CA ILE A 353 -2.93 14.30 7.92
C ILE A 353 -4.07 13.96 6.97
N ARG A 354 -5.00 13.16 7.45
CA ARG A 354 -6.27 12.92 6.79
C ARG A 354 -7.42 13.20 7.74
N ASN A 355 -8.29 14.10 7.32
CA ASN A 355 -9.54 14.43 8.00
C ASN A 355 -10.71 13.99 7.11
N SER A 356 -11.13 12.73 7.19
CA SER A 356 -12.21 12.22 6.31
C SER A 356 -13.56 12.87 6.58
N ALA A 357 -13.80 13.39 7.78
CA ALA A 357 -15.09 13.94 8.19
C ALA A 357 -15.57 15.09 7.28
N VAL A 358 -14.65 15.77 6.60
CA VAL A 358 -14.99 16.86 5.66
C VAL A 358 -15.63 16.36 4.35
N THR A 359 -15.48 15.07 4.01
CA THR A 359 -16.09 14.46 2.80
C THR A 359 -16.94 13.21 3.09
N ASP A 360 -16.81 12.66 4.30
CA ASP A 360 -17.40 11.38 4.70
C ASP A 360 -18.00 11.52 6.11
N PRO A 361 -19.32 11.75 6.21
CA PRO A 361 -19.99 11.92 7.48
C PRO A 361 -20.07 10.63 8.31
N THR A 362 -19.66 9.48 7.77
CA THR A 362 -19.65 8.21 8.51
C THR A 362 -18.42 8.07 9.41
N SER A 363 -17.39 8.93 9.23
CA SER A 363 -16.12 8.79 9.94
C SER A 363 -16.09 9.38 11.35
N ALA A 364 -16.99 10.33 11.65
CA ALA A 364 -17.10 10.98 12.97
C ALA A 364 -18.54 11.47 13.23
N PRO A 365 -18.92 11.72 14.50
CA PRO A 365 -20.17 12.41 14.83
C PRO A 365 -20.31 13.78 14.16
N ALA A 366 -21.54 14.27 14.02
CA ALA A 366 -21.79 15.61 13.51
C ALA A 366 -21.08 16.67 14.37
N GLY A 367 -20.36 17.61 13.73
CA GLY A 367 -19.57 18.64 14.41
C GLY A 367 -18.20 18.17 14.93
N HIS A 368 -17.84 16.90 14.71
CA HIS A 368 -16.56 16.32 15.13
C HIS A 368 -15.64 16.07 13.93
N SER A 369 -14.35 15.82 14.18
CA SER A 369 -13.37 15.37 13.18
C SER A 369 -12.78 14.02 13.57
N ALA A 370 -12.42 13.22 12.56
CA ALA A 370 -11.61 12.01 12.70
C ALA A 370 -10.26 12.22 12.01
N LEU A 371 -9.23 12.53 12.80
CA LEU A 371 -7.90 12.82 12.28
C LEU A 371 -7.03 11.56 12.28
N TYR A 372 -6.62 11.15 11.09
CA TYR A 372 -5.54 10.19 10.85
C TYR A 372 -4.25 10.99 10.64
N ILE A 373 -3.24 10.75 11.46
CA ILE A 373 -1.94 11.45 11.38
C ILE A 373 -0.85 10.40 11.21
N LEU A 374 -0.01 10.57 10.20
CA LEU A 374 1.10 9.69 9.87
C LEU A 374 2.39 10.50 9.76
N VAL A 375 3.41 10.04 10.46
CA VAL A 375 4.78 10.57 10.36
C VAL A 375 5.72 9.42 9.97
N PRO A 376 6.42 9.51 8.83
CA PRO A 376 7.44 8.53 8.50
C PRO A 376 8.60 8.59 9.50
N VAL A 377 9.03 7.44 9.99
CA VAL A 377 10.09 7.31 11.00
C VAL A 377 11.00 6.12 10.68
N PRO A 378 12.22 6.05 11.22
CA PRO A 378 13.04 4.84 11.09
C PRO A 378 12.29 3.58 11.54
N ASN A 379 12.53 2.45 10.88
CA ASN A 379 12.03 1.16 11.34
C ASN A 379 12.84 0.64 12.55
N ASN A 380 12.46 -0.49 13.15
CA ASN A 380 13.04 -0.98 14.40
C ASN A 380 14.52 -1.39 14.28
N SER A 381 15.09 -1.47 13.06
CA SER A 381 16.54 -1.59 12.89
C SER A 381 17.33 -0.35 13.32
N SER A 382 16.64 0.74 13.69
CA SER A 382 17.23 1.94 14.29
C SER A 382 17.64 1.77 15.74
N GLY A 383 17.01 0.83 16.47
CA GLY A 383 17.19 0.70 17.92
C GLY A 383 16.51 1.79 18.75
N ILE A 384 15.67 2.65 18.13
CA ILE A 384 14.85 3.63 18.86
C ILE A 384 13.85 2.89 19.75
N ARG A 385 13.84 3.23 21.06
CA ARG A 385 12.90 2.68 22.03
C ARG A 385 11.64 3.53 22.07
N TRP A 386 10.61 3.10 21.33
CA TRP A 386 9.37 3.86 21.22
C TRP A 386 8.58 3.89 22.52
N SER A 387 8.71 2.87 23.37
CA SER A 387 8.22 2.91 24.76
C SER A 387 8.68 4.14 25.56
N GLU A 388 9.84 4.73 25.25
CA GLU A 388 10.36 5.95 25.90
C GLU A 388 10.07 7.22 25.08
N GLU A 389 10.16 7.14 23.75
CA GLU A 389 10.05 8.29 22.85
C GLU A 389 8.60 8.69 22.52
N LYS A 390 7.63 7.77 22.64
CA LYS A 390 6.25 7.92 22.14
C LYS A 390 5.56 9.21 22.57
N HIS A 391 5.64 9.58 23.85
CA HIS A 391 4.94 10.76 24.37
C HIS A 391 5.60 12.07 23.96
N ALA A 392 6.94 12.12 23.97
CA ALA A 392 7.68 13.28 23.49
C ALA A 392 7.45 13.51 21.99
N TYR A 393 7.42 12.42 21.20
CA TYR A 393 7.16 12.47 19.78
C TYR A 393 5.71 12.92 19.47
N ARG A 394 4.72 12.39 20.21
CA ARG A 394 3.32 12.85 20.16
C ARG A 394 3.22 14.37 20.37
N ALA A 395 3.84 14.90 21.42
CA ALA A 395 3.81 16.33 21.71
C ALA A 395 4.43 17.17 20.58
N ARG A 396 5.54 16.70 20.01
CA ARG A 396 6.19 17.34 18.84
C ARG A 396 5.27 17.37 17.63
N VAL A 397 4.56 16.28 17.34
CA VAL A 397 3.59 16.23 16.23
C VAL A 397 2.49 17.27 16.44
N LEU A 398 1.85 17.28 17.63
CA LEU A 398 0.78 18.24 17.93
C LEU A 398 1.26 19.70 17.87
N GLN A 399 2.49 19.97 18.33
CA GLN A 399 3.09 21.30 18.23
C GLN A 399 3.26 21.75 16.77
N ILE A 400 3.75 20.87 15.90
CA ILE A 400 3.91 21.17 14.47
C ILE A 400 2.56 21.41 13.80
N LEU A 401 1.55 20.59 14.11
CA LEU A 401 0.19 20.80 13.60
C LEU A 401 -0.35 22.16 14.03
N GLN A 402 -0.22 22.52 15.31
CA GLN A 402 -0.68 23.81 15.82
C GLN A 402 0.06 25.01 15.18
N GLN A 403 1.35 24.86 14.86
CA GLN A 403 2.17 25.95 14.32
C GLN A 403 2.01 26.15 12.81
N ARG A 404 1.81 25.07 12.04
CA ARG A 404 1.91 25.08 10.58
C ARG A 404 0.58 24.80 9.86
N THR A 405 -0.51 24.60 10.60
CA THR A 405 -1.82 24.28 10.04
C THR A 405 -2.96 24.92 10.81
N GLU A 406 -4.19 24.70 10.36
CA GLU A 406 -5.41 25.19 11.02
C GLU A 406 -5.79 24.43 12.30
N PHE A 407 -5.06 23.37 12.67
CA PHE A 407 -5.31 22.55 13.86
C PHE A 407 -4.87 23.25 15.18
N ARG A 408 -5.33 24.48 15.41
CA ARG A 408 -5.07 25.24 16.64
C ARG A 408 -5.84 24.65 17.82
N ASP A 409 -5.19 24.62 18.99
CA ASP A 409 -5.76 24.06 20.23
C ASP A 409 -6.21 22.59 20.12
N LEU A 410 -5.69 21.85 19.13
CA LEU A 410 -6.11 20.46 18.83
C LEU A 410 -6.14 19.58 20.08
N GLU A 411 -5.11 19.65 20.92
CA GLU A 411 -4.98 18.82 22.11
C GLU A 411 -6.16 18.94 23.09
N LYS A 412 -6.75 20.14 23.22
CA LYS A 412 -7.89 20.40 24.12
C LYS A 412 -9.18 19.71 23.66
N HIS A 413 -9.25 19.34 22.39
CA HIS A 413 -10.43 18.79 21.73
C HIS A 413 -10.34 17.27 21.48
N ILE A 414 -9.22 16.63 21.83
CA ILE A 414 -9.06 15.18 21.68
C ILE A 414 -9.97 14.48 22.70
N ARG A 415 -10.87 13.62 22.21
CA ARG A 415 -11.79 12.79 23.03
C ARG A 415 -11.35 11.34 23.11
N THR A 416 -10.75 10.84 22.03
CA THR A 416 -10.16 9.50 22.00
C THR A 416 -8.90 9.52 21.15
N GLU A 417 -7.95 8.68 21.52
CA GLU A 417 -6.64 8.61 20.89
C GLU A 417 -6.15 7.17 20.83
N LEU A 418 -5.64 6.79 19.66
CA LEU A 418 -4.79 5.62 19.49
C LEU A 418 -3.47 6.06 18.85
N ILE A 419 -2.36 5.58 19.40
CA ILE A 419 -1.03 5.79 18.82
C ILE A 419 -0.41 4.43 18.51
N ILE A 420 0.03 4.24 17.25
CA ILE A 420 0.74 3.06 16.79
C ILE A 420 2.15 3.48 16.39
N THR A 421 3.13 2.90 17.06
CA THR A 421 4.57 3.11 16.82
C THR A 421 5.16 1.96 16.01
N PRO A 422 6.41 2.10 15.51
CA PRO A 422 7.14 0.99 14.90
C PRO A 422 7.21 -0.30 15.77
N GLU A 423 7.30 -0.18 17.10
CA GLU A 423 7.25 -1.34 18.02
C GLU A 423 5.87 -2.02 18.02
N ASP A 424 4.79 -1.23 17.99
CA ASP A 424 3.42 -1.73 17.93
C ASP A 424 3.13 -2.44 16.59
N TRP A 425 3.68 -1.91 15.49
CA TRP A 425 3.61 -2.55 14.17
C TRP A 425 4.26 -3.93 14.16
N GLU A 426 5.44 -4.07 14.76
CA GLU A 426 6.15 -5.34 14.82
C GLU A 426 5.47 -6.36 15.74
N SER A 427 5.26 -5.97 17.00
CA SER A 427 4.75 -6.88 18.04
C SER A 427 3.26 -7.20 17.88
N GLY A 428 2.41 -6.20 17.62
CA GLY A 428 0.96 -6.36 17.54
C GLY A 428 0.48 -6.80 16.15
N LYS A 429 1.11 -6.28 15.08
CA LYS A 429 0.63 -6.46 13.70
C LYS A 429 1.54 -7.34 12.84
N SER A 430 2.55 -8.00 13.42
CA SER A 430 3.45 -8.92 12.71
C SER A 430 4.12 -8.27 11.49
N VAL A 431 4.39 -6.96 11.56
CA VAL A 431 5.12 -6.25 10.51
C VAL A 431 6.61 -6.40 10.79
N PHE A 432 7.33 -7.15 9.96
CA PHE A 432 8.75 -7.41 10.20
C PHE A 432 9.56 -6.11 10.36
N MET A 433 10.30 -5.97 11.46
CA MET A 433 11.04 -4.75 11.83
C MET A 433 10.18 -3.48 11.96
N GLY A 434 8.85 -3.61 12.01
CA GLY A 434 7.93 -2.48 11.93
C GLY A 434 7.92 -1.79 10.56
N ALA A 435 8.54 -2.35 9.51
CA ALA A 435 8.63 -1.73 8.18
C ALA A 435 7.28 -1.77 7.43
N THR A 436 6.49 -0.70 7.55
CA THR A 436 5.09 -0.66 7.12
C THR A 436 4.86 -0.82 5.61
N PHE A 437 5.88 -0.50 4.79
CA PHE A 437 5.85 -0.67 3.33
C PHE A 437 6.65 -1.90 2.83
N ASN A 438 7.05 -2.78 3.76
CA ASN A 438 7.72 -4.06 3.51
C ASN A 438 9.12 -3.90 2.83
N MET A 439 9.57 -4.92 2.08
CA MET A 439 10.84 -4.94 1.38
C MET A 439 10.95 -3.80 0.39
N GLY A 440 12.07 -3.06 0.44
CA GLY A 440 12.33 -1.92 -0.45
C GLY A 440 12.39 -2.30 -1.93
N HIS A 441 12.38 -1.28 -2.79
CA HIS A 441 12.37 -1.42 -4.26
C HIS A 441 13.72 -1.05 -4.90
N GLY A 442 14.83 -1.48 -4.27
CA GLY A 442 16.15 -1.38 -4.89
C GLY A 442 16.25 -2.33 -6.09
N TRP A 443 17.19 -2.07 -7.01
CA TRP A 443 17.41 -2.89 -8.21
C TRP A 443 17.56 -4.40 -7.93
N ASN A 444 18.15 -4.77 -6.79
CA ASN A 444 18.32 -6.15 -6.34
C ASN A 444 17.10 -6.75 -5.58
N GLN A 445 15.97 -6.04 -5.53
CA GLN A 445 14.72 -6.42 -4.87
C GLN A 445 13.48 -6.12 -5.74
N MET A 446 13.68 -6.03 -7.07
CA MET A 446 12.64 -5.83 -8.08
C MET A 446 12.61 -6.96 -9.11
N LEU A 447 11.50 -7.08 -9.84
CA LEU A 447 11.29 -8.09 -10.89
C LEU A 447 11.71 -9.50 -10.40
N TYR A 448 12.51 -10.21 -11.18
CA TYR A 448 13.03 -11.55 -10.86
C TYR A 448 13.78 -11.63 -9.52
N MET A 449 14.34 -10.54 -9.01
CA MET A 449 15.10 -10.52 -7.76
C MET A 449 14.22 -10.33 -6.50
N ARG A 450 12.94 -10.00 -6.68
CA ARG A 450 11.93 -9.94 -5.62
C ARG A 450 11.37 -11.35 -5.35
N PRO A 451 10.82 -11.65 -4.16
CA PRO A 451 10.10 -12.92 -3.94
C PRO A 451 9.02 -13.16 -5.00
N HIS A 452 8.98 -14.40 -5.51
CA HIS A 452 8.13 -14.77 -6.64
C HIS A 452 6.70 -15.10 -6.17
N ASN A 453 5.72 -14.78 -7.01
CA ASN A 453 4.31 -15.10 -6.74
C ASN A 453 4.06 -16.61 -6.60
N GLU A 454 4.69 -17.43 -7.43
CA GLU A 454 4.88 -18.86 -7.14
C GLU A 454 6.19 -18.99 -6.36
N PHE A 455 6.11 -19.41 -5.10
CA PHE A 455 7.22 -19.30 -4.19
C PHE A 455 8.35 -20.28 -4.55
N GLU A 456 9.55 -19.75 -4.75
CA GLU A 456 10.65 -20.53 -5.31
C GLU A 456 11.27 -21.56 -4.34
N GLU A 457 11.03 -21.43 -3.03
CA GLU A 457 11.63 -22.33 -2.04
C GLU A 457 10.73 -23.51 -1.67
N VAL A 458 9.40 -23.32 -1.66
CA VAL A 458 8.44 -24.36 -1.25
C VAL A 458 7.37 -24.48 -2.31
N GLY A 459 7.33 -25.62 -3.00
CA GLY A 459 6.31 -25.91 -4.00
C GLY A 459 4.91 -25.93 -3.37
N ASN A 460 3.89 -25.73 -4.21
CA ASN A 460 2.50 -25.53 -3.78
C ASN A 460 2.29 -24.35 -2.82
N THR A 461 3.21 -23.37 -2.83
CA THR A 461 3.10 -22.15 -2.04
C THR A 461 3.13 -20.96 -2.97
N TYR A 462 2.21 -20.04 -2.78
CA TYR A 462 2.10 -18.80 -3.53
C TYR A 462 2.16 -17.63 -2.57
N LEU A 463 2.75 -16.52 -3.01
CA LEU A 463 2.88 -15.30 -2.22
C LEU A 463 1.97 -14.22 -2.78
N VAL A 464 1.37 -13.42 -1.91
CA VAL A 464 0.64 -12.21 -2.29
C VAL A 464 0.97 -11.08 -1.31
N GLY A 465 0.76 -9.84 -1.72
CA GLY A 465 0.92 -8.67 -0.85
C GLY A 465 2.20 -7.85 -1.11
N GLY A 466 2.44 -6.87 -0.24
CA GLY A 466 3.42 -5.80 -0.49
C GLY A 466 4.89 -6.25 -0.53
N GLY A 467 5.23 -7.40 0.05
CA GLY A 467 6.59 -7.98 0.02
C GLY A 467 6.88 -8.80 -1.23
N THR A 468 5.86 -9.09 -2.02
CA THR A 468 5.91 -9.93 -3.22
C THR A 468 5.91 -9.05 -4.46
N HIS A 469 6.28 -9.60 -5.61
CA HIS A 469 5.99 -8.96 -6.89
C HIS A 469 4.47 -8.70 -7.04
N PRO A 470 4.04 -7.54 -7.59
CA PRO A 470 4.84 -6.43 -8.14
C PRO A 470 5.47 -5.47 -7.13
N GLY A 471 4.88 -5.30 -5.93
CA GLY A 471 5.40 -4.40 -4.91
C GLY A 471 4.35 -3.97 -3.89
N SER A 472 4.64 -2.88 -3.18
CA SER A 472 3.75 -2.28 -2.17
C SER A 472 2.75 -1.29 -2.77
N GLY A 473 1.62 -1.09 -2.07
CA GLY A 473 0.48 -0.28 -2.49
C GLY A 473 -0.75 -1.12 -2.84
N LEU A 474 -1.97 -0.62 -2.59
CA LEU A 474 -3.19 -1.39 -2.89
C LEU A 474 -3.26 -1.88 -4.34
N PRO A 475 -2.99 -1.05 -5.38
CA PRO A 475 -3.09 -1.51 -6.76
C PRO A 475 -2.11 -2.65 -7.11
N THR A 476 -0.88 -2.59 -6.60
CA THR A 476 0.11 -3.65 -6.83
C THR A 476 -0.17 -4.89 -5.98
N ILE A 477 -0.76 -4.75 -4.80
CA ILE A 477 -1.23 -5.87 -3.97
C ILE A 477 -2.37 -6.62 -4.68
N PHE A 478 -3.28 -5.89 -5.33
CA PHE A 478 -4.36 -6.47 -6.15
C PHE A 478 -3.79 -7.27 -7.33
N GLU A 479 -2.82 -6.71 -8.03
CA GLU A 479 -2.11 -7.43 -9.10
C GLU A 479 -1.32 -8.64 -8.57
N SER A 480 -0.68 -8.53 -7.41
CA SER A 480 -0.01 -9.66 -6.76
C SER A 480 -0.99 -10.82 -6.51
N ALA A 481 -2.20 -10.52 -6.03
CA ALA A 481 -3.27 -11.50 -5.84
C ALA A 481 -3.74 -12.12 -7.15
N ARG A 482 -3.95 -11.29 -8.19
CA ARG A 482 -4.34 -11.74 -9.54
C ARG A 482 -3.28 -12.67 -10.14
N ILE A 483 -2.01 -12.29 -10.09
CA ILE A 483 -0.89 -13.09 -10.62
C ILE A 483 -0.84 -14.46 -9.93
N SER A 484 -0.84 -14.50 -8.60
CA SER A 484 -0.78 -15.76 -7.85
C SER A 484 -2.00 -16.65 -8.13
N SER A 485 -3.19 -16.05 -8.21
CA SER A 485 -4.42 -16.79 -8.56
C SER A 485 -4.35 -17.36 -9.97
N ASN A 486 -3.82 -16.62 -10.94
CA ASN A 486 -3.65 -17.07 -12.32
C ASN A 486 -2.63 -18.22 -12.43
N LEU A 487 -1.53 -18.18 -11.67
CA LEU A 487 -0.54 -19.27 -11.63
C LEU A 487 -1.14 -20.57 -11.07
N ILE A 488 -1.97 -20.47 -10.02
CA ILE A 488 -2.72 -21.63 -9.50
C ILE A 488 -3.68 -22.19 -10.55
N CYS A 489 -4.40 -21.31 -11.26
CA CYS A 489 -5.31 -21.75 -12.33
C CYS A 489 -4.56 -22.45 -13.47
N GLN A 490 -3.41 -21.92 -13.89
CA GLN A 490 -2.53 -22.55 -14.88
C GLN A 490 -2.07 -23.95 -14.45
N LYS A 491 -1.68 -24.11 -13.17
CA LYS A 491 -1.27 -25.41 -12.61
C LYS A 491 -2.36 -26.47 -12.72
N TYR A 492 -3.63 -26.08 -12.59
CA TYR A 492 -4.78 -26.99 -12.58
C TYR A 492 -5.62 -26.95 -13.86
N ASP A 493 -5.14 -26.29 -14.91
CA ASP A 493 -5.85 -26.15 -16.19
C ASP A 493 -7.28 -25.58 -16.02
N VAL A 494 -7.41 -24.60 -15.12
CA VAL A 494 -8.66 -23.85 -14.88
C VAL A 494 -8.63 -22.57 -15.70
N ASP A 495 -9.69 -22.32 -16.47
CA ASP A 495 -9.83 -21.08 -17.24
C ASP A 495 -9.97 -19.86 -16.32
N TYR A 496 -9.35 -18.75 -16.72
CA TYR A 496 -9.48 -17.46 -16.05
C TYR A 496 -9.42 -16.31 -17.07
N PRO A 497 -10.11 -15.19 -16.82
CA PRO A 497 -10.05 -14.03 -17.70
C PRO A 497 -8.64 -13.42 -17.73
N ARG A 498 -8.25 -12.86 -18.87
CA ARG A 498 -7.03 -12.06 -18.98
C ARG A 498 -7.38 -10.58 -18.85
N PRO A 499 -6.53 -9.76 -18.20
CA PRO A 499 -6.73 -8.31 -18.13
C PRO A 499 -6.87 -7.70 -19.52
N LYS A 500 -7.74 -6.69 -19.65
CA LYS A 500 -7.87 -5.94 -20.89
C LYS A 500 -6.60 -5.12 -21.10
N PRO A 501 -6.17 -4.88 -22.36
CA PRO A 501 -5.16 -3.87 -22.63
C PRO A 501 -5.58 -2.52 -22.04
N PHE A 502 -4.63 -1.77 -21.46
CA PHE A 502 -4.92 -0.47 -20.84
C PHE A 502 -5.69 0.49 -21.76
N LYS A 503 -5.41 0.47 -23.06
CA LYS A 503 -6.10 1.32 -24.07
C LYS A 503 -7.58 0.98 -24.27
N GLU A 504 -7.99 -0.21 -23.88
CA GLU A 504 -9.38 -0.69 -23.98
C GLU A 504 -10.15 -0.48 -22.67
N MET A 505 -9.47 -0.02 -21.61
CA MET A 505 -10.11 0.31 -20.34
C MET A 505 -10.90 1.60 -20.50
N LYS A 506 -12.19 1.56 -20.13
CA LYS A 506 -12.98 2.77 -19.95
C LYS A 506 -12.63 3.37 -18.61
N ILE A 507 -11.65 4.27 -18.60
CA ILE A 507 -11.31 5.06 -17.41
C ILE A 507 -12.28 6.25 -17.39
N ALA A 508 -13.24 6.20 -16.47
CA ALA A 508 -14.26 7.23 -16.30
C ALA A 508 -13.70 8.45 -15.58
#